data_AF-A0A925N3I6-F1
#
_entry.id   AF-A0A925N3I6-F1
#
_cell.length_a   1.000
_cell.length_b   1.000
_cell.length_c   1.000
_cell.angle_alpha   90.00
_cell.angle_beta   90.00
_cell.angle_gamma   90.00
#
_symmetry.space_group_name_H-M   'P 1'
#
loop_
_entity.id
_entity.type
_entity.pdbx_description
1 polymer ?
#
loop_
_entity_poly.entity_id
_entity_poly.type
_entity_poly.pdbx_seq_one_letter_code
_entity_poly.pdbx_strand_id
1 'polypeptide(L)'
;MRPVMIPALALPLACALAACGDSAKLVTREDTGTQPVLAAPVKRAIPTVNIAPAVDWPEGATPVAAEGLVVAAFARGLDHPRWLYVLPNGDVLVAET
;
A
#
# COMPACT_ATOMS: atom_id res chain seq x y z
N MET A 1 30.95 4.55 41.17
CA MET A 1 29.58 5.10 41.07
C MET A 1 29.14 5.49 39.64
N ARG A 2 29.84 5.09 38.56
CA ARG A 2 29.55 5.54 37.16
C ARG A 2 29.08 4.48 36.13
N PRO A 3 28.87 3.18 36.42
CA PRO A 3 28.31 2.24 35.41
C PRO A 3 26.82 1.86 35.59
N VAL A 4 26.19 2.12 36.74
CA VAL A 4 24.79 1.71 37.03
C VAL A 4 23.73 2.74 36.57
N MET A 5 24.13 3.99 36.29
CA MET A 5 23.22 5.04 35.79
C MET A 5 22.79 4.86 34.32
N ILE A 6 23.60 4.18 33.51
CA ILE A 6 23.35 3.98 32.08
C ILE A 6 22.15 3.02 31.83
N PRO A 7 22.03 1.85 32.50
CA PRO A 7 20.87 0.98 32.31
C PRO A 7 19.57 1.54 32.94
N ALA A 8 19.66 2.40 33.95
CA ALA A 8 18.49 2.97 34.63
C ALA A 8 17.68 3.95 33.76
N LEU A 9 18.33 4.62 32.81
CA LEU A 9 17.66 5.54 31.87
C LEU A 9 17.21 4.84 30.57
N ALA A 10 17.83 3.70 30.24
CA ALA A 10 17.54 2.98 29.00
C ALA A 10 16.13 2.35 28.99
N LEU A 11 15.66 1.84 30.13
CA LEU A 11 14.34 1.20 30.25
C LEU A 11 13.16 2.18 30.07
N PRO A 12 13.09 3.34 30.76
CA PRO A 12 12.00 4.29 30.55
C PRO A 12 12.02 4.88 29.14
N LEU A 13 13.21 5.07 28.55
CA LEU A 13 13.33 5.52 27.16
C LEU A 13 12.78 4.47 26.18
N ALA A 14 13.14 3.20 26.33
CA ALA A 14 12.62 2.11 25.49
C ALA A 14 11.08 1.98 25.61
N CYS A 15 10.52 2.09 26.82
CA CYS A 15 9.07 2.09 27.03
C CYS A 15 8.38 3.28 26.34
N ALA A 16 9.00 4.47 26.38
CA ALA A 16 8.45 5.65 25.70
C ALA A 16 8.43 5.50 24.18
N LEU A 17 9.45 4.87 23.58
CA LEU A 17 9.49 4.62 22.13
C LEU A 17 8.45 3.58 21.69
N ALA A 18 8.21 2.53 22.48
CA ALA A 18 7.21 1.50 22.15
C ALA A 18 5.77 2.04 22.12
N ALA A 19 5.47 3.11 22.86
CA ALA A 19 4.14 3.71 22.94
C ALA A 19 3.76 4.57 21.71
N CYS A 20 4.69 4.83 20.79
CA CYS A 20 4.45 5.65 19.59
C CYS A 20 3.92 4.85 18.37
N GLY A 21 3.68 3.54 18.51
CA GLY A 21 3.15 2.71 17.42
C GLY A 21 1.66 2.98 17.12
N ASP A 22 1.26 2.87 15.86
CA ASP A 22 -0.14 2.96 15.43
C ASP A 22 -0.72 1.57 15.15
N SER A 23 -2.04 1.40 15.25
CA SER A 23 -2.71 0.11 15.00
C SER A 23 -4.13 0.32 14.47
N ALA A 24 -4.64 -0.68 13.74
CA ALA A 24 -6.00 -0.64 13.21
C ALA A 24 -7.03 -0.56 14.35
N LYS A 25 -7.98 0.37 14.22
CA LYS A 25 -9.06 0.57 15.21
C LYS A 25 -10.33 -0.19 14.88
N LEU A 26 -10.50 -0.58 13.62
CA LEU A 26 -11.67 -1.32 13.14
C LEU A 26 -11.34 -2.81 13.12
N VAL A 27 -12.35 -3.63 13.35
CA VAL A 27 -12.22 -5.08 13.18
C VAL A 27 -12.08 -5.38 11.70
N THR A 28 -11.30 -6.41 11.35
CA THR A 28 -11.12 -6.85 9.97
C THR A 28 -12.47 -6.90 9.24
N ARG A 29 -12.55 -6.22 8.09
CA ARG A 29 -13.69 -6.17 7.17
C ARG A 29 -14.79 -5.16 7.48
N GLU A 30 -14.79 -4.48 8.62
CA GLU A 30 -15.78 -3.41 8.91
C GLU A 30 -15.67 -2.22 7.94
N ASP A 31 -14.51 -2.03 7.34
CA ASP A 31 -14.19 -1.00 6.36
C ASP A 31 -14.52 -1.39 4.90
N THR A 32 -15.17 -2.53 4.68
CA THR A 32 -15.49 -3.06 3.34
C THR A 32 -16.95 -3.51 3.21
N GLY A 33 -17.50 -3.51 1.99
CA GLY A 33 -18.86 -3.97 1.71
C GLY A 33 -19.82 -2.85 1.32
N THR A 34 -21.13 -3.13 1.36
CA THR A 34 -22.18 -2.20 0.90
C THR A 34 -22.40 -1.03 1.85
N GLN A 35 -22.06 -1.20 3.13
CA GLN A 35 -22.20 -0.16 4.16
C GLN A 35 -20.97 -0.16 5.08
N PRO A 36 -19.81 0.29 4.58
CA PRO A 36 -18.57 0.27 5.33
C PRO A 36 -18.54 1.36 6.41
N VAL A 37 -17.87 1.06 7.53
CA VAL A 37 -17.57 2.04 8.58
C VAL A 37 -16.34 2.84 8.17
N LEU A 38 -16.50 4.16 8.05
CA LEU A 38 -15.39 5.06 7.72
C LEU A 38 -14.73 5.57 9.00
N ALA A 39 -13.48 5.18 9.23
CA ALA A 39 -12.69 5.71 10.33
C ALA A 39 -12.41 7.22 10.12
N ALA A 40 -12.49 8.00 11.19
CA ALA A 40 -12.09 9.40 11.14
C ALA A 40 -10.58 9.53 10.84
N PRO A 41 -10.15 10.53 10.04
CA PRO A 41 -8.75 10.75 9.74
C PRO A 41 -7.91 10.96 11.00
N VAL A 42 -6.77 10.28 11.12
CA VAL A 42 -5.82 10.46 12.21
C VAL A 42 -4.69 11.39 11.74
N LYS A 43 -4.56 12.57 12.36
CA LYS A 43 -3.49 13.52 12.06
C LYS A 43 -2.29 13.26 12.97
N ARG A 44 -1.11 13.07 12.38
CA ARG A 44 0.18 12.89 13.07
C ARG A 44 1.21 13.85 12.48
N ALA A 45 2.22 14.21 13.28
CA ALA A 45 3.36 14.99 12.79
C ALA A 45 4.23 14.21 11.79
N ILE A 46 4.33 12.88 11.98
CA ILE A 46 4.97 11.94 11.06
C ILE A 46 3.93 10.85 10.73
N PRO A 47 3.61 10.63 9.44
CA PRO A 47 2.62 9.62 9.06
C PRO A 47 3.18 8.20 9.18
N THR A 48 2.32 7.26 9.58
CA THR A 48 2.60 5.83 9.47
C THR A 48 2.31 5.38 8.05
N VAL A 49 3.31 4.86 7.34
CA VAL A 49 3.15 4.36 5.96
C VAL A 49 3.55 2.89 5.92
N ASN A 50 2.67 2.04 5.41
CA ASN A 50 2.96 0.64 5.10
C ASN A 50 2.75 0.42 3.60
N ILE A 51 3.84 0.47 2.84
CA ILE A 51 3.80 0.32 1.38
C ILE A 51 3.89 -1.17 1.05
N ALA A 52 2.89 -1.70 0.36
CA ALA A 52 2.97 -3.05 -0.20
C ALA A 52 4.06 -3.10 -1.29
N PRO A 53 5.00 -4.05 -1.25
CA PRO A 53 5.95 -4.23 -2.35
C PRO A 53 5.19 -4.54 -3.65
N ALA A 54 5.53 -3.84 -4.73
CA ALA A 54 5.04 -4.21 -6.05
C ALA A 54 5.64 -5.57 -6.44
N VAL A 55 4.79 -6.49 -6.90
CA VAL A 55 5.22 -7.81 -7.37
C VAL A 55 4.77 -7.95 -8.81
N ASP A 56 5.71 -8.23 -9.70
CA ASP A 56 5.41 -8.48 -11.10
C ASP A 56 4.68 -9.82 -11.29
N TRP A 57 4.00 -9.93 -12.41
CA TRP A 57 3.44 -11.19 -12.86
C TRP A 57 4.55 -12.13 -13.34
N PRO A 58 4.48 -13.45 -13.05
CA PRO A 58 5.36 -14.42 -13.67
C PRO A 58 5.26 -14.39 -15.20
N GLU A 59 6.32 -14.81 -15.89
CA GLU A 59 6.31 -14.85 -17.35
C GLU A 59 5.15 -15.71 -17.88
N GLY A 60 4.39 -15.16 -18.82
CA GLY A 60 3.25 -15.83 -19.43
C GLY A 60 1.98 -15.86 -18.56
N ALA A 61 2.01 -15.34 -17.33
CA ALA A 61 0.83 -15.29 -16.49
C ALA A 61 -0.17 -14.22 -17.01
N THR A 62 -1.45 -14.58 -16.99
CA THR A 62 -2.58 -13.72 -17.38
C THR A 62 -3.75 -13.92 -16.41
N PRO A 63 -4.55 -12.88 -16.12
CA PRO A 63 -5.73 -13.05 -15.29
C PRO A 63 -6.77 -13.93 -16.00
N VAL A 64 -7.65 -14.55 -15.21
CA VAL A 64 -8.79 -15.32 -15.72
C VAL A 64 -9.80 -14.34 -16.31
N ALA A 65 -10.07 -14.49 -17.61
CA ALA A 65 -11.10 -13.72 -18.29
C ALA A 65 -12.51 -14.16 -17.84
N ALA A 66 -13.48 -13.25 -17.87
CA ALA A 66 -14.89 -13.64 -17.74
C ALA A 66 -15.34 -14.47 -18.95
N GLU A 67 -16.46 -15.18 -18.81
CA GLU A 67 -17.01 -16.01 -19.88
C GLU A 67 -17.24 -15.20 -21.17
N GLY A 68 -16.80 -15.75 -22.31
CA GLY A 68 -16.88 -15.08 -23.62
C GLY A 68 -15.83 -14.00 -23.89
N LEU A 69 -14.90 -13.74 -22.95
CA LEU A 69 -13.81 -12.77 -23.12
C LEU A 69 -12.44 -13.45 -23.22
N VAL A 70 -11.48 -12.74 -23.81
CA VAL A 70 -10.07 -13.13 -23.88
C VAL A 70 -9.22 -11.98 -23.32
N VAL A 71 -8.22 -12.31 -22.49
CA VAL A 71 -7.23 -11.35 -22.03
C VAL A 71 -5.91 -11.60 -22.75
N ALA A 72 -5.36 -10.55 -23.35
CA ALA A 72 -4.04 -10.56 -23.96
C ALA A 72 -3.23 -9.36 -23.46
N ALA A 73 -1.92 -9.51 -23.31
CA ALA A 73 -1.04 -8.41 -22.97
C ALA A 73 -0.95 -7.43 -24.15
N PHE A 74 -1.33 -6.17 -23.93
CA PHE A 74 -1.22 -5.12 -24.94
C PHE A 74 0.20 -4.53 -25.01
N ALA A 75 0.79 -4.26 -23.85
CA ALA A 75 2.18 -3.80 -23.67
C ALA A 75 2.74 -4.35 -22.36
N ARG A 76 4.07 -4.34 -22.21
CA ARG A 76 4.81 -4.79 -21.00
C ARG A 76 5.97 -3.82 -20.73
N GLY A 77 6.50 -3.84 -19.51
CA GLY A 77 7.66 -3.04 -19.11
C GLY A 77 7.35 -1.56 -18.88
N LEU A 78 6.11 -1.27 -18.47
CA LEU A 78 5.67 0.09 -18.14
C LEU A 78 5.96 0.40 -16.67
N ASP A 79 6.31 1.65 -16.35
CA ASP A 79 6.59 2.11 -14.99
C ASP A 79 5.37 2.79 -14.37
N HIS A 80 4.73 2.08 -13.44
CA HIS A 80 3.51 2.54 -12.74
C HIS A 80 2.46 3.19 -13.67
N PRO A 81 2.03 2.53 -14.77
CA PRO A 81 1.07 3.12 -15.70
C PRO A 81 -0.29 3.34 -15.00
N ARG A 82 -0.83 4.55 -15.06
CA ARG A 82 -2.11 4.89 -14.41
C ARG A 82 -3.19 5.36 -15.37
N TRP A 83 -2.82 6.04 -16.47
CA TRP A 83 -3.77 6.63 -17.41
C TRP A 83 -3.49 6.14 -18.82
N LEU A 84 -4.56 5.78 -19.53
CA LEU A 84 -4.54 5.34 -20.92
C LEU A 84 -5.48 6.24 -21.73
N TYR A 85 -5.05 6.65 -22.93
CA TYR A 85 -5.88 7.43 -23.84
C TYR A 85 -5.76 6.90 -25.27
N VAL A 86 -6.90 6.51 -25.85
CA VAL A 86 -6.97 5.99 -27.22
C VAL A 86 -7.23 7.15 -28.19
N LEU A 87 -6.35 7.32 -29.17
CA LEU A 87 -6.46 8.33 -30.21
C LEU A 87 -7.41 7.86 -31.35
N PRO A 88 -7.99 8.78 -32.14
CA PRO A 88 -8.86 8.41 -33.26
C PRO A 88 -8.21 7.53 -34.34
N ASN A 89 -6.88 7.52 -34.44
CA ASN A 89 -6.12 6.66 -35.35
C ASN A 89 -5.83 5.26 -34.77
N GLY A 90 -6.22 4.99 -33.52
CA GLY A 90 -6.03 3.70 -32.84
C GLY A 90 -4.78 3.61 -31.96
N ASP A 91 -3.93 4.63 -31.93
CA ASP A 91 -2.78 4.66 -31.04
C ASP A 91 -3.22 4.82 -29.58
N VAL A 92 -2.41 4.30 -28.65
CA VAL A 92 -2.67 4.37 -27.21
C VAL A 92 -1.55 5.13 -26.52
N LEU A 93 -1.90 6.27 -25.91
CA LEU A 93 -0.99 7.02 -25.03
C LEU A 93 -1.09 6.47 -23.61
N VAL A 94 0.05 6.30 -22.96
CA VAL A 94 0.17 5.84 -21.56
C VAL A 94 0.89 6.91 -20.75
N ALA A 95 0.36 7.24 -19.57
CA ALA A 95 1.06 8.09 -18.60
C ALA A 95 1.68 7.25 -17.48
N GLU A 96 2.97 7.46 -17.28
CA GLU A 96 3.87 6.77 -16.34
C GLU A 96 4.45 7.79 -15.34
N THR A 97 5.05 7.32 -14.23
CA THR A 97 5.65 8.19 -13.19
C THR A 97 7.15 7.99 -13.07
#